data_AF-A0A6J4R0G4-F1
#
_entry.id   AF-A0A6J4R0G4-F1
#
_cell.length_a   1.000
_cell.length_b   1.000
_cell.length_c   1.000
_cell.angle_alpha   90.00
_cell.angle_beta   90.00
_cell.angle_gamma   90.00
#
_symmetry.space_group_name_H-M   'P 1'
#
loop_
_entity.id
_entity.type
_entity.pdbx_description
1 polymer ?
#
loop_
_entity_poly.entity_id
_entity_poly.type
_entity_poly.pdbx_seq_one_letter_code
_entity_poly.pdbx_strand_id
1 'polypeptide(L)'
;MNAKIVPFAELEDADLIVDAIYLGGTANNAADDPINVLTRSGNMGGFRKVGRKQHTKYVVLYSSQSDPDWPDELDPSTGLFTYYGDNKTPGSELHETTRGGNKLLARVFDQIHASPSRRSEVPPFFVFAKAPLYGGRAVQFRGLAVPGANGVAPIDDLVAVWKSFAGQRF
;
A
#
# COMPACT_ATOMS: atom_id res chain seq x y z
N MET A 1 -17.78 18.05 -0.97
CA MET A 1 -18.25 17.29 0.21
C MET A 1 -17.13 17.32 1.24
N ASN A 2 -17.44 17.58 2.51
CA ASN A 2 -16.43 17.50 3.57
C ASN A 2 -16.13 16.01 3.83
N ALA A 3 -14.86 15.62 3.84
CA ALA A 3 -14.46 14.27 4.19
C ALA A 3 -14.88 13.94 5.64
N LYS A 4 -15.37 12.73 5.89
CA LYS A 4 -15.59 12.24 7.27
C LYS A 4 -14.23 12.17 7.97
N ILE A 5 -14.14 12.73 9.17
CA ILE A 5 -12.92 12.70 9.99
C ILE A 5 -13.21 11.83 11.22
N VAL A 6 -12.35 10.84 11.46
CA VAL A 6 -12.45 9.90 12.59
C VAL A 6 -11.29 10.16 13.55
N PRO A 7 -11.57 10.54 14.81
CA PRO A 7 -10.54 10.73 15.84
C PRO A 7 -9.79 9.45 16.18
N PHE A 8 -8.53 9.57 16.61
CA PHE A 8 -7.68 8.42 16.99
C PHE A 8 -8.33 7.51 18.05
N ALA A 9 -9.06 8.10 19.00
CA ALA A 9 -9.74 7.37 20.08
C ALA A 9 -10.92 6.49 19.62
N GLU A 10 -11.43 6.73 18.40
CA GLU A 10 -12.58 6.00 17.85
C GLU A 10 -12.17 4.95 16.80
N LEU A 11 -10.86 4.81 16.51
CA LEU A 11 -10.39 3.97 15.41
C LEU A 11 -10.56 2.46 15.64
N GLU A 12 -10.62 2.01 16.89
CA GLU A 12 -10.68 0.58 17.21
C GLU A 12 -11.95 -0.10 16.66
N ASP A 13 -13.07 0.64 16.64
CA ASP A 13 -14.38 0.17 16.18
C ASP A 13 -14.83 0.85 14.86
N ALA A 14 -13.94 1.60 14.21
CA ALA A 14 -14.29 2.39 13.03
C ALA A 14 -14.37 1.54 11.75
N ASP A 15 -15.43 1.78 10.96
CA ASP A 15 -15.51 1.30 9.58
C ASP A 15 -14.49 1.99 8.66
N LEU A 16 -13.99 1.26 7.67
CA LEU A 16 -13.17 1.81 6.59
C LEU A 16 -14.04 2.38 5.48
N ILE A 17 -14.31 3.68 5.57
CA ILE A 17 -15.07 4.47 4.60
C ILE A 17 -14.12 5.15 3.61
N VAL A 18 -14.40 4.98 2.31
CA VAL A 18 -13.62 5.59 1.22
C VAL A 18 -13.55 7.10 1.40
N ASP A 19 -12.34 7.63 1.24
CA ASP A 19 -11.95 9.03 1.40
C ASP A 19 -12.14 9.64 2.80
N ALA A 20 -12.56 8.85 3.80
CA ALA A 20 -12.53 9.30 5.18
C ALA A 20 -11.10 9.46 5.69
N ILE A 21 -10.91 10.42 6.59
CA ILE A 21 -9.65 10.75 7.24
C ILE A 21 -9.63 10.14 8.63
N TYR A 22 -8.56 9.43 8.96
CA TYR A 22 -8.33 8.80 10.25
C TYR A 22 -7.12 9.46 10.90
N LEU A 23 -7.34 10.12 12.02
CA LEU A 23 -6.32 10.90 12.70
C LEU A 23 -5.34 10.00 13.44
N GLY A 24 -4.06 10.36 13.45
CA GLY A 24 -3.06 9.69 14.28
C GLY A 24 -3.11 10.12 15.74
N GLY A 25 -2.44 9.36 16.59
CA GLY A 25 -2.29 9.69 18.01
C GLY A 25 -1.33 10.87 18.24
N THR A 26 -1.21 11.28 19.50
CA THR A 26 -0.38 12.42 19.94
C THR A 26 0.72 12.05 20.93
N ALA A 27 1.00 10.76 21.12
CA ALA A 27 2.02 10.26 22.05
C ALA A 27 3.46 10.43 21.53
N ASN A 28 3.62 10.94 20.31
CA ASN A 28 4.86 11.14 19.57
C ASN A 28 5.72 9.88 19.42
N ASN A 29 5.08 8.72 19.24
CA ASN A 29 5.77 7.45 19.04
C ASN A 29 5.09 6.58 17.97
N ALA A 30 5.58 5.35 17.78
CA ALA A 30 5.05 4.47 16.73
C ALA A 30 3.62 3.97 16.98
N ALA A 31 3.11 4.07 18.21
CA ALA A 31 1.73 3.72 18.55
C ALA A 31 0.71 4.72 18.00
N ASP A 32 1.14 5.92 17.58
CA ASP A 32 0.27 6.94 16.99
C ASP A 32 -0.17 6.62 15.55
N ASP A 33 0.28 5.49 15.00
CA ASP A 33 -0.05 5.08 13.63
C ASP A 33 -1.51 4.61 13.53
N PRO A 34 -2.39 5.34 12.83
CA PRO A 34 -3.81 5.00 12.77
C PRO A 34 -4.08 3.71 11.98
N ILE A 35 -3.23 3.39 11.01
CA ILE A 35 -3.35 2.16 10.21
C ILE A 35 -3.19 0.93 11.10
N ASN A 36 -2.25 0.93 12.04
CA ASN A 36 -2.05 -0.16 13.00
C ASN A 36 -3.28 -0.35 13.88
N VAL A 37 -3.91 0.72 14.35
CA VAL A 37 -5.15 0.62 15.16
C VAL A 37 -6.31 0.06 14.31
N LEU A 38 -6.55 0.63 13.14
CA LEU A 38 -7.64 0.23 12.23
C LEU A 38 -7.52 -1.20 11.71
N THR A 39 -6.29 -1.63 11.40
CA THR A 39 -6.06 -2.85 10.63
C THR A 39 -5.26 -3.90 11.38
N ARG A 40 -4.76 -3.62 12.59
CA ARG A 40 -3.85 -4.50 13.35
C ARG A 40 -2.59 -4.91 12.58
N SER A 41 -2.27 -4.22 11.48
CA SER A 41 -1.04 -4.42 10.71
C SER A 41 0.15 -3.77 11.40
N GLY A 42 1.39 -4.01 10.96
CA GLY A 42 2.55 -3.30 11.50
C GLY A 42 2.38 -1.77 11.39
N ASN A 43 3.01 -1.00 12.27
CA ASN A 43 2.85 0.46 12.37
C ASN A 43 3.82 1.29 11.50
N MET A 44 4.56 0.64 10.60
CA MET A 44 5.57 1.28 9.75
C MET A 44 5.69 0.59 8.40
N GLY A 45 6.12 1.35 7.38
CA GLY A 45 6.40 0.88 6.03
C GLY A 45 5.21 1.01 5.08
N GLY A 46 5.51 0.96 3.77
CA GLY A 46 4.52 1.01 2.69
C GLY A 46 3.73 -0.30 2.57
N PHE A 47 4.41 -1.45 2.60
CA PHE A 47 3.75 -2.76 2.63
C PHE A 47 3.60 -3.28 4.06
N ARG A 48 2.36 -3.56 4.47
CA ARG A 48 2.06 -4.13 5.79
C ARG A 48 1.17 -5.36 5.62
N LYS A 49 1.76 -6.54 5.76
CA LYS A 49 1.09 -7.84 5.60
C LYS A 49 0.52 -8.28 6.94
N VAL A 50 -0.73 -8.75 6.96
CA VAL A 50 -1.34 -9.38 8.13
C VAL A 50 -1.66 -10.83 7.85
N GLY A 51 -1.42 -11.69 8.84
CA GLY A 51 -1.56 -13.14 8.71
C GLY A 51 -0.21 -13.86 8.77
N ARG A 52 -0.21 -15.12 8.32
CA ARG A 52 1.00 -15.95 8.32
C ARG A 52 1.72 -15.81 6.98
N LYS A 53 3.03 -16.06 6.94
CA LYS A 53 3.85 -15.92 5.72
C LYS A 53 3.30 -16.68 4.50
N GLN A 54 2.74 -17.87 4.72
CA GLN A 54 2.12 -18.69 3.66
C GLN A 54 0.65 -18.34 3.39
N HIS A 55 0.00 -17.60 4.28
CA HIS A 55 -1.42 -17.27 4.23
C HIS A 55 -1.65 -15.85 4.75
N THR A 56 -1.31 -14.88 3.90
CA THR A 56 -1.59 -13.46 4.13
C THR A 56 -3.11 -13.28 4.07
N LYS A 57 -3.71 -12.78 5.15
CA LYS A 57 -5.15 -12.51 5.23
C LYS A 57 -5.52 -11.25 4.46
N TYR A 58 -4.69 -10.22 4.58
CA TYR A 58 -4.82 -8.96 3.86
C TYR A 58 -3.48 -8.21 3.86
N VAL A 59 -3.39 -7.24 2.96
CA VAL A 59 -2.24 -6.36 2.81
C VAL A 59 -2.72 -4.93 2.93
N VAL A 60 -1.97 -4.10 3.65
CA VAL A 60 -2.12 -2.65 3.58
C VAL A 60 -1.00 -2.09 2.71
N LEU A 61 -1.39 -1.23 1.75
CA LEU A 61 -0.50 -0.36 1.01
C LEU A 61 -0.63 1.05 1.57
N TYR A 62 0.46 1.60 2.06
CA TYR A 62 0.57 2.98 2.48
C TYR A 62 1.45 3.75 1.50
N SER A 63 0.95 4.88 1.02
CA SER A 63 1.73 5.85 0.25
C SER A 63 1.79 7.20 0.96
N SER A 64 2.98 7.81 1.00
CA SER A 64 3.13 9.19 1.45
C SER A 64 2.82 10.20 0.35
N GLN A 65 2.74 9.78 -0.92
CA GLN A 65 2.57 10.63 -2.10
C GLN A 65 3.59 11.77 -2.20
N SER A 66 4.77 11.60 -1.62
CA SER A 66 5.76 12.66 -1.42
C SER A 66 7.13 12.33 -2.02
N ASP A 67 7.24 11.19 -2.70
CA ASP A 67 8.48 10.66 -3.25
C ASP A 67 8.47 10.87 -4.77
N PRO A 68 9.14 11.91 -5.29
CA PRO A 68 9.09 12.23 -6.73
C PRO A 68 9.81 11.19 -7.59
N ASP A 69 10.75 10.43 -7.03
CA ASP A 69 11.44 9.37 -7.76
C ASP A 69 10.55 8.13 -7.94
N TRP A 70 9.59 7.96 -7.03
CA TRP A 70 8.64 6.85 -6.97
C TRP A 70 7.20 7.39 -6.82
N PRO A 71 6.64 7.97 -7.90
CA PRO A 71 5.41 8.75 -7.85
C PRO A 71 4.16 7.86 -7.78
N ASP A 72 3.89 7.28 -6.61
CA ASP A 72 2.62 6.58 -6.36
C ASP A 72 1.44 7.53 -6.65
N GLU A 73 0.46 7.06 -7.42
CA GLU A 73 -0.64 7.89 -7.90
C GLU A 73 -1.97 7.12 -7.90
N LEU A 74 -3.03 7.76 -7.42
CA LEU A 74 -4.40 7.28 -7.56
C LEU A 74 -5.15 8.22 -8.50
N ASP A 75 -5.56 7.74 -9.66
CA ASP A 75 -6.44 8.46 -10.56
C ASP A 75 -7.89 8.35 -10.07
N PRO A 76 -8.53 9.44 -9.60
CA PRO A 76 -9.88 9.39 -9.05
C PRO A 76 -10.96 9.15 -10.13
N SER A 77 -10.64 9.38 -11.41
CA SER A 77 -11.59 9.20 -12.50
C SER A 77 -11.70 7.73 -12.94
N THR A 78 -10.61 6.98 -12.84
CA THR A 78 -10.54 5.57 -13.24
C THR A 78 -10.48 4.61 -12.04
N GLY A 79 -10.10 5.09 -10.87
CA GLY A 79 -9.79 4.26 -9.70
C GLY A 79 -8.47 3.48 -9.83
N LEU A 80 -7.66 3.78 -10.84
CA LEU A 80 -6.36 3.13 -11.03
C LEU A 80 -5.35 3.65 -10.01
N PHE A 81 -4.76 2.73 -9.25
CA PHE A 81 -3.69 3.04 -8.32
C PHE A 81 -2.35 2.48 -8.81
N THR A 82 -1.47 3.38 -9.24
CA THR A 82 -0.07 3.07 -9.58
C THR A 82 0.75 3.10 -8.29
N TYR A 83 1.38 1.98 -7.94
CA TYR A 83 2.14 1.84 -6.69
C TYR A 83 3.52 1.23 -6.95
N TYR A 84 4.56 1.91 -6.47
CA TYR A 84 5.94 1.46 -6.64
C TYR A 84 6.38 0.51 -5.53
N GLY A 85 7.24 -0.43 -5.92
CA GLY A 85 7.79 -1.45 -5.04
C GLY A 85 8.64 -0.94 -3.87
N ASP A 86 9.04 -1.85 -2.98
CA ASP A 86 9.84 -1.52 -1.79
C ASP A 86 11.36 -1.60 -1.99
N ASN A 87 11.84 -1.75 -3.22
CA ASN A 87 13.26 -1.60 -3.58
C ASN A 87 13.54 -0.18 -4.08
N LYS A 88 13.69 0.77 -3.16
CA LYS A 88 13.85 2.21 -3.49
C LYS A 88 15.30 2.71 -3.44
N THR A 89 16.25 1.85 -3.09
CA THR A 89 17.68 2.21 -2.96
C THR A 89 18.56 1.13 -3.61
N PRO A 90 19.70 1.49 -4.20
CA PRO A 90 20.66 0.50 -4.70
C PRO A 90 21.18 -0.45 -3.61
N GLY A 91 21.68 -1.62 -4.03
CA GLY A 91 22.44 -2.53 -3.16
C GLY A 91 21.75 -3.85 -2.81
N SER A 92 20.57 -4.12 -3.34
CA SER A 92 19.88 -5.41 -3.20
C SER A 92 19.21 -5.80 -4.51
N GLU A 93 19.05 -7.12 -4.73
CA GLU A 93 18.30 -7.65 -5.86
C GLU A 93 16.82 -7.19 -5.74
N LEU A 94 16.11 -7.06 -6.87
CA LEU A 94 14.73 -6.55 -6.93
C LEU A 94 13.79 -7.21 -5.91
N HIS A 95 13.96 -8.51 -5.66
CA HIS A 95 13.14 -9.27 -4.72
C HIS A 95 13.71 -9.34 -3.29
N GLU A 96 14.90 -8.81 -3.04
CA GLU A 96 15.59 -8.88 -1.74
C GLU A 96 15.30 -7.66 -0.85
N THR A 97 14.01 -7.39 -0.61
CA THR A 97 13.59 -6.27 0.22
C THR A 97 13.27 -6.71 1.65
N THR A 98 13.62 -5.86 2.63
CA THR A 98 13.45 -6.14 4.08
C THR A 98 12.02 -6.51 4.45
N ARG A 99 11.04 -5.84 3.83
CA ARG A 99 9.61 -6.09 4.07
C ARG A 99 9.01 -7.07 3.07
N GLY A 100 9.73 -7.44 2.01
CA GLY A 100 9.30 -8.40 1.00
C GLY A 100 8.02 -7.94 0.29
N GLY A 101 7.91 -6.65 -0.04
CA GLY A 101 6.83 -6.08 -0.85
C GLY A 101 6.92 -6.54 -2.30
N ASN A 102 8.08 -6.41 -2.93
CA ASN A 102 8.30 -6.87 -4.31
C ASN A 102 8.05 -8.37 -4.49
N LYS A 103 8.52 -9.20 -3.55
CA LYS A 103 8.20 -10.64 -3.52
C LYS A 103 6.69 -10.92 -3.41
N LEU A 104 5.96 -10.08 -2.67
CA LEU A 104 4.50 -10.19 -2.57
C LEU A 104 3.84 -9.82 -3.90
N LEU A 105 4.26 -8.71 -4.53
CA LEU A 105 3.74 -8.27 -5.82
C LEU A 105 3.94 -9.35 -6.89
N ALA A 106 5.19 -9.81 -7.09
CA ALA A 106 5.50 -10.87 -8.06
C ALA A 106 4.59 -12.09 -7.90
N ARG A 107 4.48 -12.62 -6.66
CA ARG A 107 3.61 -13.76 -6.36
C ARG A 107 2.13 -13.50 -6.69
N VAL A 108 1.63 -12.31 -6.38
CA VAL A 108 0.20 -11.97 -6.56
C VAL A 108 -0.14 -11.80 -8.04
N PHE A 109 0.74 -11.16 -8.81
CA PHE A 109 0.56 -11.02 -10.26
C PHE A 109 0.70 -12.38 -10.98
N ASP A 110 1.64 -13.23 -10.54
CA ASP A 110 1.73 -14.62 -11.01
C ASP A 110 0.44 -15.42 -10.75
N GLN A 111 -0.24 -15.17 -9.61
CA GLN A 111 -1.50 -15.86 -9.27
C GLN A 111 -2.67 -15.43 -10.16
N ILE A 112 -2.81 -14.13 -10.47
CA ILE A 112 -3.92 -13.66 -11.31
C ILE A 112 -3.75 -14.02 -12.78
N HIS A 113 -2.51 -14.17 -13.24
CA HIS A 113 -2.17 -14.51 -14.63
C HIS A 113 -1.96 -16.01 -14.87
N ALA A 114 -2.04 -16.85 -13.82
CA ALA A 114 -1.99 -18.31 -13.94
C ALA A 114 -3.15 -18.88 -14.78
N SER A 115 -2.95 -20.07 -15.34
CA SER A 115 -3.99 -20.84 -16.04
C SER A 115 -4.16 -22.22 -15.38
N PRO A 116 -5.26 -22.48 -14.65
CA PRO A 116 -6.35 -21.55 -14.32
C PRO A 116 -5.90 -20.46 -13.33
N SER A 117 -6.60 -19.32 -13.33
CA SER A 117 -6.25 -18.21 -12.43
C SER A 117 -6.48 -18.59 -10.97
N ARG A 118 -5.56 -18.17 -10.09
CA ARG A 118 -5.60 -18.46 -8.65
C ARG A 118 -6.04 -17.24 -7.83
N ARG A 119 -7.01 -16.47 -8.33
CA ARG A 119 -7.50 -15.23 -7.69
C ARG A 119 -8.01 -15.45 -6.26
N SER A 120 -8.50 -16.64 -5.93
CA SER A 120 -8.91 -17.02 -4.58
C SER A 120 -7.75 -17.05 -3.57
N GLU A 121 -6.50 -17.08 -4.04
CA GLU A 121 -5.29 -17.03 -3.20
C GLU A 121 -4.74 -15.60 -3.02
N VAL A 122 -5.31 -14.62 -3.73
CA VAL A 122 -4.90 -13.22 -3.66
C VAL A 122 -5.55 -12.55 -2.46
N PRO A 123 -4.77 -11.97 -1.53
CA PRO A 123 -5.34 -11.27 -0.39
C PRO A 123 -5.98 -9.94 -0.82
N PRO A 124 -7.00 -9.45 -0.10
CA PRO A 124 -7.46 -8.07 -0.25
C PRO A 124 -6.36 -7.05 0.08
N PHE A 125 -6.30 -5.96 -0.69
CA PHE A 125 -5.37 -4.85 -0.48
C PHE A 125 -6.11 -3.60 -0.03
N PHE A 126 -5.85 -3.12 1.18
CA PHE A 126 -6.36 -1.85 1.69
C PHE A 126 -5.37 -0.73 1.36
N VAL A 127 -5.83 0.31 0.66
CA VAL A 127 -4.97 1.43 0.26
C VAL A 127 -5.19 2.60 1.20
N PHE A 128 -4.10 3.11 1.77
CA PHE A 128 -4.08 4.33 2.56
C PHE A 128 -3.08 5.33 1.98
N ALA A 129 -3.45 6.61 1.97
CA ALA A 129 -2.57 7.70 1.64
C ALA A 129 -2.35 8.59 2.86
N LYS A 130 -1.19 9.25 2.97
CA LYS A 130 -1.00 10.33 3.94
C LYS A 130 -2.03 11.44 3.71
N ALA A 131 -2.58 12.01 4.79
CA ALA A 131 -3.52 13.12 4.74
C ALA A 131 -2.83 14.42 5.23
N PRO A 132 -2.04 15.11 4.37
CA PRO A 132 -1.14 16.18 4.80
C PRO A 132 -1.85 17.40 5.42
N LEU A 133 -3.08 17.68 4.97
CA LEU A 133 -3.87 18.82 5.47
C LEU A 133 -4.34 18.66 6.93
N TYR A 134 -4.29 17.43 7.47
CA TYR A 134 -4.79 17.11 8.81
C TYR A 134 -3.66 16.93 9.84
N GLY A 135 -2.41 17.12 9.42
CA GLY A 135 -1.23 17.05 10.29
C GLY A 135 -0.94 15.67 10.87
N GLY A 136 0.11 15.61 11.70
CA GLY A 136 0.51 14.40 12.40
C GLY A 136 0.70 13.18 11.50
N ARG A 137 0.18 12.04 11.95
CA ARG A 137 0.18 10.76 11.22
C ARG A 137 -1.16 10.46 10.53
N ALA A 138 -1.99 11.48 10.29
CA ALA A 138 -3.30 11.29 9.69
C ALA A 138 -3.21 10.61 8.32
N VAL A 139 -4.14 9.70 8.06
CA VAL A 139 -4.24 8.95 6.80
C VAL A 139 -5.64 9.05 6.22
N GLN A 140 -5.74 8.87 4.91
CA GLN A 140 -6.99 8.75 4.19
C GLN A 140 -7.12 7.33 3.65
N PHE A 141 -8.26 6.68 3.89
CA PHE A 141 -8.54 5.39 3.27
C PHE A 141 -8.97 5.61 1.82
N ARG A 142 -8.28 4.98 0.87
CA ARG A 142 -8.55 5.14 -0.57
C ARG A 142 -9.38 4.00 -1.17
N GLY A 143 -9.59 2.93 -0.41
CA GLY A 143 -10.45 1.83 -0.82
C GLY A 143 -9.75 0.47 -0.79
N LEU A 144 -10.49 -0.52 -1.26
CA LEU A 144 -10.02 -1.88 -1.47
C LEU A 144 -9.56 -2.03 -2.92
N ALA A 145 -8.30 -2.42 -3.10
CA ALA A 145 -7.70 -2.64 -4.41
C ALA A 145 -7.57 -4.14 -4.71
N VAL A 146 -7.53 -4.44 -6.01
CA VAL A 146 -7.17 -5.73 -6.57
C VAL A 146 -6.00 -5.53 -7.54
N PRO A 147 -5.12 -6.53 -7.72
CA PRO A 147 -4.04 -6.45 -8.71
C PRO A 147 -4.58 -6.49 -10.14
N GLY A 148 -3.89 -5.80 -11.06
CA GLY A 148 -4.31 -5.61 -12.43
C GLY A 148 -5.36 -4.50 -12.60
N ALA A 149 -5.65 -4.17 -13.86
CA ALA A 149 -6.68 -3.19 -14.20
C ALA A 149 -7.34 -3.55 -15.53
N ASN A 150 -8.59 -3.14 -15.71
CA ASN A 150 -9.31 -3.36 -16.96
C ASN A 150 -8.61 -2.61 -18.10
N GLY A 151 -8.33 -3.30 -19.20
CA GLY A 151 -7.65 -2.70 -20.36
C GLY A 151 -6.13 -2.59 -20.24
N VAL A 152 -5.53 -3.06 -19.14
CA VAL A 152 -4.08 -3.19 -18.99
C VAL A 152 -3.68 -4.63 -19.29
N ALA A 153 -2.67 -4.81 -20.14
CA ALA A 153 -2.18 -6.15 -20.47
C ALA A 153 -1.39 -6.75 -19.29
N PRO A 154 -1.33 -8.09 -19.15
CA PRO A 154 -0.54 -8.76 -18.10
C PRO A 154 0.94 -8.38 -18.03
N ILE A 155 1.52 -7.89 -19.13
CA ILE A 155 2.92 -7.46 -19.17
C ILE A 155 3.11 -6.01 -18.68
N ASP A 156 2.02 -5.25 -18.60
CA ASP A 156 2.01 -3.82 -18.27
C ASP A 156 1.48 -3.56 -16.85
N ASP A 157 0.89 -4.57 -16.19
CA ASP A 157 0.29 -4.41 -14.86
C ASP A 157 1.25 -4.69 -13.69
N LEU A 158 2.39 -5.33 -13.95
CA LEU A 158 3.55 -5.38 -13.05
C LEU A 158 4.85 -5.30 -13.85
N VAL A 159 5.54 -4.16 -13.75
CA VAL A 159 6.76 -3.88 -14.51
C VAL A 159 7.98 -3.67 -13.60
N ALA A 160 9.13 -4.21 -14.02
CA ALA A 160 10.41 -3.86 -13.43
C ALA A 160 10.96 -2.61 -14.13
N VAL A 161 11.08 -1.51 -13.38
CA VAL A 161 11.61 -0.24 -13.88
C VAL A 161 13.05 -0.05 -13.40
N TRP A 162 13.94 0.35 -14.31
CA TRP A 162 15.32 0.68 -13.96
C TRP A 162 15.40 2.12 -13.44
N LYS A 163 16.09 2.31 -12.32
CA LYS A 163 16.47 3.64 -11.81
C LYS A 163 17.98 3.74 -11.66
N SER A 164 18.47 4.97 -11.58
CA SER A 164 19.88 5.26 -11.30
C SER A 164 19.97 6.24 -10.14
N PHE A 165 20.73 5.88 -9.10
CA PHE A 165 20.99 6.76 -7.97
C PHE A 165 22.48 6.71 -7.65
N ALA A 166 23.12 7.88 -7.56
CA ALA A 166 24.56 8.02 -7.30
C ALA A 166 25.45 7.13 -8.21
N GLY A 167 25.07 6.97 -9.48
CA GLY A 167 25.82 6.18 -10.48
C GLY A 167 25.59 4.67 -10.41
N GLN A 168 24.71 4.19 -9.53
CA GLN A 168 24.34 2.77 -9.44
C GLN A 168 22.94 2.56 -10.02
N ARG A 169 22.80 1.53 -10.86
CA ARG A 169 21.50 1.11 -11.40
C ARG A 169 20.91 -0.01 -10.56
N PHE A 170 19.60 0.01 -10.41
CA PHE A 170 18.83 -0.98 -9.67
C PHE A 170 17.38 -0.98 -10.17
#